data_AF-A0A6B0ZG74-F1
#
_entry.id   AF-A0A6B0ZG74-F1
#
_cell.length_a   1.000
_cell.length_b   1.000
_cell.length_c   1.000
_cell.angle_alpha   90.00
_cell.angle_beta   90.00
_cell.angle_gamma   90.00
#
_symmetry.space_group_name_H-M   'P 1'
#
loop_
_entity.id
_entity.type
_entity.pdbx_description
1 polymer ?
#
loop_
_entity_poly.entity_id
_entity_poly.type
_entity_poly.pdbx_seq_one_letter_code
_entity_poly.pdbx_strand_id
1 'polypeptide(L)'
;MTAQTLPDNPNFCFCPAYDVEADVQQIRIVIEGLTGHVPTALIALDLDDALGICDKLNRRLGFDREAWTALAAASMREEDDGPDEPPWH
;
A
#
# COMPACT_ATOMS: atom_id res chain seq x y z
N MET A 1 -23.51 -3.77 -0.48
CA MET A 1 -22.10 -3.66 -0.06
C MET A 1 -21.94 -4.51 1.18
N THR A 2 -21.37 -5.71 1.05
CA THR A 2 -20.97 -6.53 2.20
C THR A 2 -19.77 -5.86 2.85
N ALA A 3 -19.85 -5.54 4.14
CA ALA A 3 -18.69 -5.06 4.89
C ALA A 3 -17.59 -6.13 4.81
N GLN A 4 -16.47 -5.81 4.15
CA GLN A 4 -15.27 -6.65 4.21
C GLN A 4 -14.72 -6.55 5.65
N THR A 5 -14.92 -7.60 6.43
CA THR A 5 -14.27 -7.76 7.72
C THR A 5 -12.81 -8.14 7.50
N LEU A 6 -11.92 -7.44 8.18
CA LEU A 6 -10.50 -7.79 8.24
C LEU A 6 -10.35 -9.24 8.74
N PRO A 7 -9.52 -10.07 8.08
CA PRO A 7 -9.24 -11.42 8.56
C PRO A 7 -8.53 -11.36 9.91
N ASP A 8 -8.71 -12.39 10.74
CA ASP A 8 -8.12 -12.44 12.09
C ASP A 8 -6.59 -12.35 12.09
N ASN A 9 -5.95 -12.86 11.03
CA ASN A 9 -4.51 -12.75 10.78
C ASN A 9 -4.27 -12.29 9.34
N PRO A 10 -4.34 -10.97 9.06
CA PRO A 10 -4.12 -10.45 7.72
C PRO A 10 -2.64 -10.55 7.34
N ASN A 11 -2.37 -10.94 6.10
CA ASN A 11 -1.07 -10.66 5.49
C ASN A 11 -1.06 -9.20 5.08
N PHE A 12 -0.06 -8.44 5.56
CA PHE A 12 0.06 -7.02 5.25
C PHE A 12 1.52 -6.61 5.12
N CYS A 13 1.78 -5.52 4.41
CA CYS A 13 3.09 -4.88 4.40
C CYS A 13 2.98 -3.36 4.41
N PHE A 14 4.10 -2.70 4.63
CA PHE A 14 4.25 -1.24 4.56
C PHE A 14 4.77 -0.84 3.19
N CYS A 15 4.14 0.13 2.53
CA CYS A 15 4.63 0.69 1.29
C CYS A 15 4.70 2.23 1.36
N PRO A 16 5.67 2.84 0.66
CA PRO A 16 5.64 4.28 0.45
C PRO A 16 4.53 4.61 -0.54
N ALA A 17 3.86 5.72 -0.31
CA ALA A 17 2.88 6.28 -1.21
C ALA A 17 3.00 7.81 -1.21
N TYR A 18 2.75 8.42 -2.35
CA TYR A 18 2.79 9.87 -2.47
C TYR A 18 1.36 10.43 -2.44
N ASP A 19 1.12 11.41 -1.57
CA ASP A 19 -0.13 12.13 -1.50
C ASP A 19 -0.04 13.38 -2.35
N VAL A 20 -0.81 13.40 -3.44
CA VAL A 20 -0.85 14.50 -4.40
C VAL A 20 -1.57 15.74 -3.87
N GLU A 21 -2.49 15.60 -2.92
CA GLU A 21 -3.23 16.74 -2.35
C GLU A 21 -2.37 17.47 -1.33
N ALA A 22 -1.62 16.72 -0.52
CA ALA A 22 -0.78 17.26 0.54
C ALA A 22 0.68 17.49 0.11
N ASP A 23 1.07 17.06 -1.09
CA ASP A 23 2.44 17.14 -1.63
C ASP A 23 3.50 16.56 -0.68
N VAL A 24 3.20 15.39 -0.10
CA VAL A 24 4.07 14.73 0.89
C VAL A 24 4.12 13.21 0.69
N GLN A 25 5.26 12.61 1.03
CA GLN A 25 5.37 11.16 1.13
C GLN A 25 4.60 10.64 2.35
N GLN A 26 4.09 9.43 2.22
CA GLN A 26 3.36 8.70 3.23
C GLN A 26 3.86 7.27 3.32
N ILE A 27 3.66 6.65 4.49
CA ILE A 27 3.73 5.21 4.62
C ILE A 27 2.32 4.69 4.87
N ARG A 28 1.94 3.70 4.07
CA ARG A 28 0.64 3.05 4.10
C ARG A 28 0.80 1.58 4.46
N ILE A 29 -0.20 1.03 5.14
CA ILE A 29 -0.35 -0.41 5.30
C ILE A 29 -1.28 -0.89 4.19
N VAL A 30 -0.80 -1.87 3.44
CA VAL A 30 -1.57 -2.59 2.42
C VAL A 30 -1.83 -4.00 2.91
N ILE A 31 -3.05 -4.48 2.69
CA ILE A 31 -3.52 -5.76 3.20
C ILE A 31 -3.87 -6.66 2.00
N GLU A 32 -3.41 -7.91 2.04
CA GLU A 32 -3.69 -8.87 0.98
C GLU A 32 -5.20 -9.14 0.87
N GLY A 33 -5.76 -9.03 -0.34
CA GLY A 33 -7.17 -9.31 -0.61
C GLY A 33 -8.17 -8.31 -0.02
N LEU A 34 -7.70 -7.15 0.45
CA LEU A 34 -8.55 -6.03 0.84
C LEU A 34 -8.22 -4.82 -0.04
N THR A 35 -9.25 -4.30 -0.70
CA THR A 35 -9.13 -3.15 -1.58
C THR A 35 -8.93 -1.89 -0.73
N GLY A 36 -7.82 -1.19 -0.94
CA GLY A 36 -7.46 0.03 -0.23
C GLY A 36 -6.30 -0.11 0.77
N HIS A 37 -6.02 0.99 1.47
CA HIS A 37 -4.91 1.10 2.40
C HIS A 37 -5.26 1.87 3.67
N VAL A 38 -4.50 1.61 4.73
CA VAL A 38 -4.58 2.39 5.98
C VAL A 38 -3.43 3.40 6.00
N PRO A 39 -3.71 4.72 5.96
CA PRO A 39 -2.69 5.74 6.16
C PRO A 39 -2.10 5.56 7.55
N THR A 40 -0.79 5.34 7.64
CA THR A 40 -0.15 5.01 8.93
C THR A 40 0.70 6.16 9.43
N ALA A 41 1.40 6.86 8.53
CA ALA A 41 2.17 8.04 8.86
C ALA A 41 2.32 8.97 7.65
N LEU A 42 2.16 10.28 7.89
CA LEU A 42 2.65 11.32 6.99
C LEU A 42 4.14 11.51 7.28
N ILE A 43 4.96 11.46 6.23
CA ILE A 43 6.40 11.56 6.37
C ILE A 43 6.90 12.62 5.40
N ALA A 44 7.37 13.75 5.93
CA ALA A 44 8.06 14.77 5.16
C ALA A 44 9.52 14.36 4.87
N LEU A 45 9.71 13.17 4.30
CA LEU A 45 11.00 12.65 3.84
C LEU A 45 10.94 12.47 2.32
N ASP A 46 12.11 12.30 1.71
CA ASP A 46 12.19 11.87 0.32
C ASP A 46 11.79 10.39 0.16
N LEU A 47 11.65 9.97 -1.10
CA LEU A 47 11.23 8.61 -1.45
C LEU A 47 12.24 7.55 -0.97
N ASP A 48 13.55 7.85 -1.03
CA ASP A 48 14.60 6.89 -0.67
C ASP A 48 14.58 6.59 0.83
N ASP A 49 14.38 7.62 1.65
CA ASP A 49 14.19 7.48 3.09
C ASP A 49 12.90 6.72 3.43
N ALA A 50 11.80 7.03 2.75
CA ALA A 50 10.53 6.31 2.92
C ALA A 50 10.68 4.81 2.58
N LEU A 51 11.39 4.49 1.49
CA LEU A 51 11.74 3.12 1.10
C LEU A 51 12.63 2.44 2.15
N GLY A 52 13.60 3.17 2.70
CA GLY A 52 14.47 2.68 3.77
C GLY A 52 13.71 2.33 5.06
N ILE A 53 12.68 3.11 5.39
CA ILE A 53 11.80 2.83 6.54
C ILE A 53 10.93 1.60 6.25
N CYS A 54 10.29 1.53 5.08
CA CYS A 54 9.45 0.40 4.69
C CYS A 54 10.24 -0.91 4.71
N ASP A 55 11.46 -0.92 4.19
CA ASP A 55 12.37 -2.07 4.27
C ASP A 55 12.62 -2.55 5.71
N LYS A 56 12.89 -1.61 6.63
CA LYS A 56 13.14 -1.95 8.04
C LYS A 56 11.89 -2.53 8.70
N LEU A 57 10.72 -1.97 8.41
CA LEU A 57 9.45 -2.45 8.95
C LEU A 57 9.07 -3.82 8.38
N ASN A 58 9.16 -4.00 7.07
CA ASN A 58 8.80 -5.26 6.39
C ASN A 58 9.77 -6.39 6.72
N ARG A 59 11.07 -6.12 6.90
CA ARG A 59 12.01 -7.13 7.41
C ARG A 59 11.64 -7.64 8.79
N ARG A 60 11.06 -6.80 9.66
CA ARG A 60 10.55 -7.25 10.97
C ARG A 60 9.32 -8.13 10.85
N LEU A 61 8.56 -8.00 9.76
CA LEU A 61 7.46 -8.89 9.40
C LEU A 61 7.93 -10.17 8.69
N GLY A 62 9.23 -10.30 8.41
CA GLY A 62 9.81 -11.45 7.72
C GLY A 62 9.82 -11.34 6.19
N PHE A 63 9.45 -10.19 5.62
CA PHE A 63 9.50 -9.95 4.18
C PHE A 63 10.84 -9.31 3.77
N ASP A 64 11.40 -9.81 2.66
CA ASP A 64 12.46 -9.10 1.95
C ASP A 64 11.87 -8.05 0.98
N ARG A 65 12.77 -7.30 0.33
CA ARG A 65 12.36 -6.21 -0.56
C ARG A 65 11.51 -6.69 -1.73
N GLU A 66 11.85 -7.83 -2.31
CA GLU A 66 11.11 -8.38 -3.45
C GLU A 66 9.71 -8.82 -3.02
N ALA A 67 9.61 -9.53 -1.89
CA ALA A 67 8.36 -10.05 -1.35
C ALA A 67 7.37 -8.94 -0.99
N TRP A 68 7.79 -7.90 -0.25
CA TRP A 68 6.86 -6.84 0.13
C TRP A 68 6.48 -5.96 -1.08
N THR A 69 7.40 -5.75 -2.03
CA THR A 69 7.09 -4.99 -3.25
C THR A 69 6.06 -5.72 -4.11
N ALA A 70 6.19 -7.05 -4.25
CA ALA A 70 5.21 -7.87 -4.96
C ALA A 70 3.84 -7.84 -4.27
N LEU A 71 3.82 -7.94 -2.93
CA LEU A 71 2.58 -7.85 -2.15
C LEU A 71 1.91 -6.48 -2.30
N ALA A 72 2.68 -5.39 -2.17
CA ALA A 72 2.16 -4.05 -2.35
C ALA A 72 1.61 -3.83 -3.76
N ALA A 73 2.32 -4.28 -4.79
CA ALA A 73 1.84 -4.18 -6.17
C ALA A 73 0.55 -4.97 -6.40
N ALA A 74 0.42 -6.18 -5.83
CA ALA A 74 -0.79 -6.98 -5.92
C ALA A 74 -1.99 -6.30 -5.23
N SER A 75 -1.80 -5.75 -4.03
CA SER A 75 -2.85 -5.06 -3.29
C SER A 75 -3.25 -3.70 -3.91
N MET A 76 -2.34 -3.03 -4.61
CA MET A 76 -2.62 -1.73 -5.24
C MET A 76 -3.16 -1.85 -6.68
N ARG A 77 -2.93 -2.96 -7.39
CA ARG A 77 -3.48 -3.19 -8.75
C ARG A 77 -5.02 -3.24 -8.77
N GLU A 78 -5.66 -3.69 -7.70
CA GLU A 78 -7.13 -3.71 -7.64
C GLU A 78 -7.75 -2.31 -7.59
N GLU A 79 -7.00 -1.25 -7.26
CA GLU A 79 -7.49 0.14 -7.36
C GLU A 79 -7.46 0.68 -8.81
N ASP A 80 -6.57 0.16 -9.67
CA ASP A 80 -6.41 0.60 -11.06
C ASP A 80 -7.32 -0.18 -12.03
N ASP A 81 -7.63 -1.45 -11.74
CA ASP A 81 -8.58 -2.29 -12.47
C ASP A 81 -10.04 -2.11 -12.02
N GLY A 82 -10.43 -0.87 -11.68
CA GLY A 82 -11.84 -0.53 -11.53
C GLY A 82 -12.61 -0.86 -12.82
N PRO A 83 -13.82 -1.43 -12.74
CA PRO A 83 -14.59 -1.77 -13.94
C PRO A 83 -14.89 -0.50 -14.75
N ASP A 84 -14.40 -0.50 -15.99
CA ASP A 84 -14.85 0.32 -17.11
C ASP A 84 -14.79 1.84 -16.91
N GLU A 85 -13.68 2.45 -17.33
CA GLU A 85 -13.82 3.63 -18.21
C GLU A 85 -14.76 3.24 -19.36
N PRO A 86 -15.92 3.88 -19.56
CA PRO A 86 -16.58 3.76 -20.85
C PRO A 86 -15.70 4.47 -21.89
N PRO A 87 -15.35 3.79 -22.99
CA PRO A 87 -14.54 4.39 -24.03
C PRO A 87 -15.44 5.36 -24.83
N TRP A 88 -15.08 6.64 -24.84
CA TRP A 88 -15.56 7.73 -25.72
C TRP A 88 -17.02 8.19 -25.56
N HIS A 89 -17.22 9.49 -25.23
CA HIS A 89 -17.84 10.52 -26.09
C HIS A 89 -18.02 11.86 -25.36
#